data_AF-A0AAC9HI49-F1
#
_entry.id   AF-A0AAC9HI49-F1
#
_cell.length_a   1.000
_cell.length_b   1.000
_cell.length_c   1.000
_cell.angle_alpha   90.00
_cell.angle_beta   90.00
_cell.angle_gamma   90.00
#
_symmetry.space_group_name_H-M   'P 1'
#
loop_
_entity.id
_entity.type
_entity.pdbx_description
1 polymer ?
#
loop_
_entity_poly.entity_id
_entity_poly.type
_entity_poly.pdbx_seq_one_letter_code
_entity_poly.pdbx_strand_id
1 'polypeptide(L)'
;MTNDEAMKWEGIQILCEARKFAYNLLRNTFIQEPSREFIDLLERDEVILSFPFAEDNQEIGAGVDQVNKYLERYTSLAADARGEELERLRWDYTRMFVGPYQLSAPPWESAYLNDERLLFQEETLAVRRIYLRYGDIEELRRKYGGTADVKGLPDASITHPSITIQPADEARK
;
A
#
# COMPACT_ATOMS: atom_id res chain seq x y z
N MET A 1 25.90 20.10 -18.01
CA MET A 1 25.11 18.94 -18.43
C MET A 1 25.02 18.98 -19.94
N THR A 2 25.41 17.88 -20.58
CA THR A 2 25.17 17.68 -22.01
C THR A 2 23.68 17.39 -22.26
N ASN A 3 23.22 17.55 -23.51
CA ASN A 3 21.83 17.28 -23.87
C ASN A 3 21.43 15.83 -23.55
N ASP A 4 22.34 14.88 -23.77
CA ASP A 4 22.14 13.45 -23.49
C ASP A 4 22.03 13.16 -21.99
N GLU A 5 22.81 13.84 -21.15
CA GLU A 5 22.69 13.72 -19.69
C GLU A 5 21.36 14.28 -19.19
N ALA A 6 20.91 15.42 -19.72
CA ALA A 6 19.61 16.00 -19.36
C ALA A 6 18.45 15.07 -19.72
N MET A 7 18.47 14.49 -20.91
CA MET A 7 17.45 13.55 -21.38
C MET A 7 17.42 12.27 -20.54
N LYS A 8 18.59 11.78 -20.10
CA LYS A 8 18.69 10.64 -19.19
C LYS A 8 18.11 10.96 -17.80
N TRP A 9 18.38 12.13 -17.26
CA TRP A 9 17.82 12.56 -15.96
C TRP A 9 16.30 12.69 -16.00
N GLU A 10 15.77 13.26 -17.08
CA GLU A 10 14.33 13.36 -17.31
C GLU A 10 13.68 11.97 -17.35
N GLY A 11 14.26 11.02 -18.08
CA GLY A 11 13.77 9.64 -18.10
C GLY A 11 13.78 8.97 -16.73
N ILE A 12 14.83 9.18 -15.92
CA ILE A 12 14.89 8.67 -14.54
C ILE A 12 13.80 9.30 -13.66
N GLN A 13 13.56 10.60 -13.81
CA GLN A 13 12.50 11.29 -13.06
C GLN A 13 11.11 10.76 -13.40
N ILE A 14 10.81 10.56 -14.68
CA ILE A 14 9.54 9.97 -15.14
C ILE A 14 9.34 8.59 -14.52
N LEU A 15 10.37 7.73 -14.55
CA LEU A 15 10.30 6.39 -13.94
C LEU A 15 10.07 6.46 -12.42
N CYS A 16 10.72 7.39 -11.73
CA CYS A 16 10.53 7.58 -10.29
C CYS A 16 9.10 8.04 -9.95
N GLU A 17 8.53 8.96 -10.71
CA GLU A 17 7.15 9.42 -10.50
C GLU A 17 6.13 8.31 -10.80
N ALA A 18 6.32 7.54 -11.86
CA ALA A 18 5.49 6.37 -12.16
C ALA A 18 5.50 5.37 -10.99
N ARG A 19 6.69 5.07 -10.44
CA ARG A 19 6.82 4.17 -9.29
C ARG A 19 6.16 4.72 -8.03
N LYS A 20 6.33 6.02 -7.73
CA LYS A 20 5.65 6.66 -6.58
C LYS A 20 4.15 6.53 -6.71
N PHE A 21 3.59 6.78 -7.89
CA PHE A 21 2.17 6.61 -8.16
C PHE A 21 1.72 5.17 -7.87
N ALA A 22 2.38 4.17 -8.45
CA ALA A 22 2.04 2.75 -8.24
C ALA A 22 2.11 2.36 -6.76
N TYR A 23 3.20 2.71 -6.07
CA TYR A 23 3.36 2.37 -4.65
C TYR A 23 2.33 3.07 -3.77
N ASN A 24 1.98 4.33 -4.04
CA ASN A 24 0.97 5.04 -3.27
C ASN A 24 -0.42 4.44 -3.48
N LEU A 25 -0.76 4.08 -4.72
CA LEU A 25 -2.04 3.45 -5.02
C LEU A 25 -2.18 2.11 -4.29
N LEU A 26 -1.20 1.22 -4.47
CA LEU A 26 -1.17 -0.08 -3.81
C LEU A 26 -1.20 0.07 -2.28
N ARG A 27 -0.36 0.95 -1.73
CA ARG A 27 -0.32 1.23 -0.29
C ARG A 27 -1.70 1.61 0.25
N ASN A 28 -2.42 2.49 -0.43
CA ASN A 28 -3.74 2.91 0.00
C ASN A 28 -4.74 1.75 -0.10
N THR A 29 -4.68 0.93 -1.14
CA THR A 29 -5.54 -0.27 -1.24
C THR A 29 -5.33 -1.27 -0.10
N PHE A 30 -4.11 -1.39 0.45
CA PHE A 30 -3.81 -2.32 1.54
C PHE A 30 -3.96 -1.74 2.96
N ILE A 31 -3.88 -0.42 3.16
CA ILE A 31 -3.88 0.17 4.51
C ILE A 31 -5.29 0.45 5.04
N GLN A 32 -6.17 0.92 4.16
CA GLN A 32 -7.51 1.37 4.54
C GLN A 32 -8.56 0.37 4.06
N GLU A 33 -9.57 0.18 4.91
CA GLU A 33 -10.78 -0.51 4.51
C GLU A 33 -11.37 0.20 3.26
N PRO A 34 -11.85 -0.57 2.25
CA PRO A 34 -12.42 0.01 1.05
C PRO A 34 -13.62 0.89 1.39
N SER A 35 -13.58 2.15 0.92
CA SER A 35 -14.68 3.10 1.06
C SER A 35 -15.32 3.39 -0.29
N ARG A 36 -16.56 3.90 -0.27
CA ARG A 36 -17.26 4.34 -1.48
C ARG A 36 -16.46 5.41 -2.21
N GLU A 37 -15.95 6.39 -1.48
CA GLU A 37 -15.19 7.52 -2.01
C GLU A 37 -13.92 7.03 -2.71
N PHE A 38 -13.26 6.01 -2.17
CA PHE A 38 -12.07 5.44 -2.78
C PHE A 38 -12.40 4.70 -4.08
N ILE A 39 -13.46 3.87 -4.09
CA ILE A 39 -13.87 3.14 -5.31
C ILE A 39 -14.32 4.13 -6.39
N ASP A 40 -15.12 5.14 -6.05
CA ASP A 40 -15.60 6.15 -6.98
C ASP A 40 -14.43 6.98 -7.55
N LEU A 41 -13.37 7.24 -6.76
CA LEU A 41 -12.16 7.90 -7.24
C LEU A 41 -11.40 7.04 -8.26
N LEU A 42 -11.28 5.73 -8.01
CA LEU A 42 -10.58 4.81 -8.93
C LEU A 42 -11.25 4.74 -10.30
N GLU A 43 -12.58 4.81 -10.32
CA GLU A 43 -13.37 4.75 -11.54
C GLU A 43 -13.37 6.08 -12.30
N ARG A 44 -13.72 7.18 -11.63
CA ARG A 44 -13.91 8.50 -12.28
C ARG A 44 -12.68 8.99 -13.01
N ASP A 45 -11.50 8.77 -12.43
CA ASP A 45 -10.24 9.27 -12.96
C ASP A 45 -9.49 8.20 -13.78
N GLU A 46 -10.14 7.05 -14.06
CA GLU A 46 -9.55 5.90 -14.76
C GLU A 46 -8.17 5.53 -14.21
N VAL A 47 -8.00 5.68 -12.89
CA VAL A 47 -6.70 5.65 -12.20
C VAL A 47 -5.96 4.34 -12.48
N ILE A 48 -6.73 3.24 -12.52
CA ILE A 48 -6.21 1.89 -12.72
C ILE A 48 -5.70 1.69 -14.15
N LEU A 49 -6.31 2.31 -15.16
CA LEU A 49 -5.83 2.24 -16.55
C LEU A 49 -4.50 2.98 -16.73
N SER A 50 -4.22 3.96 -15.87
CA SER A 50 -2.95 4.68 -15.81
C SER A 50 -1.86 3.96 -14.99
N PHE A 51 -2.11 2.73 -14.54
CA PHE A 51 -1.10 1.99 -13.77
C PHE A 51 0.14 1.69 -14.62
N PRO A 52 1.34 2.06 -14.15
CA PRO A 52 2.54 2.03 -14.98
C PRO A 52 2.96 0.60 -15.30
N PHE A 53 3.64 0.45 -16.45
CA PHE A 53 4.20 -0.81 -16.94
C PHE A 53 3.17 -1.88 -17.31
N ALA A 54 1.88 -1.54 -17.42
CA ALA A 54 0.84 -2.49 -17.84
C ALA A 54 1.05 -3.03 -19.26
N GLU A 55 1.56 -2.20 -20.18
CA GLU A 55 1.89 -2.61 -21.55
C GLU A 55 3.20 -3.42 -21.62
N ASP A 56 4.13 -3.14 -20.70
CA ASP A 56 5.48 -3.75 -20.68
C ASP A 56 5.52 -5.08 -19.91
N ASN A 57 4.54 -5.34 -19.04
CA ASN A 57 4.49 -6.52 -18.18
C ASN A 57 3.10 -7.16 -18.19
N GLN A 58 3.04 -8.40 -18.68
CA GLN A 58 1.79 -9.16 -18.83
C GLN A 58 1.03 -9.38 -17.51
N GLU A 59 1.73 -9.59 -16.40
CA GLU A 59 1.10 -9.82 -15.09
C GLU A 59 0.49 -8.52 -14.56
N ILE A 60 1.19 -7.39 -14.73
CA ILE A 60 0.67 -6.07 -14.38
C ILE A 60 -0.55 -5.75 -15.24
N GLY A 61 -0.46 -5.94 -16.56
CA GLY A 61 -1.58 -5.74 -17.47
C GLY A 61 -2.81 -6.59 -17.10
N ALA A 62 -2.61 -7.87 -16.79
CA ALA A 62 -3.69 -8.75 -16.34
C ALA A 62 -4.33 -8.26 -15.03
N GLY A 63 -3.54 -7.76 -14.08
CA GLY A 63 -4.03 -7.19 -12.83
C GLY A 63 -4.86 -5.92 -13.05
N VAL A 64 -4.37 -5.01 -13.91
CA VAL A 64 -5.10 -3.80 -14.33
C VAL A 64 -6.44 -4.16 -14.95
N ASP A 65 -6.46 -5.10 -15.90
CA ASP A 65 -7.68 -5.57 -16.55
C ASP A 65 -8.69 -6.14 -15.55
N GLN A 66 -8.21 -6.93 -14.58
CA GLN A 66 -9.07 -7.55 -13.59
C GLN A 66 -9.71 -6.51 -12.67
N VAL A 67 -8.94 -5.52 -12.21
CA VAL A 67 -9.46 -4.44 -11.37
C VAL A 67 -10.40 -3.55 -12.18
N ASN A 68 -10.06 -3.20 -13.42
CA ASN A 68 -10.92 -2.38 -14.27
C ASN A 68 -12.28 -3.06 -14.53
N LYS A 69 -12.29 -4.35 -14.86
CA LYS A 69 -13.54 -5.13 -15.02
C LYS A 69 -14.39 -5.14 -13.75
N TYR A 70 -13.76 -5.20 -12.58
CA TYR A 70 -14.48 -5.10 -11.31
C TYR A 70 -15.12 -3.72 -11.14
N LEU A 71 -14.39 -2.63 -11.44
CA LEU A 71 -14.89 -1.26 -11.34
C LEU A 71 -16.04 -0.99 -12.33
N GLU A 72 -15.92 -1.42 -13.58
CA GLU A 72 -16.99 -1.34 -14.59
C GLU A 72 -18.26 -2.06 -14.11
N ARG A 73 -18.10 -3.27 -13.56
CA ARG A 73 -19.21 -4.01 -12.96
C ARG A 73 -19.81 -3.23 -11.80
N TYR A 74 -18.99 -2.73 -10.88
CA TYR A 74 -19.44 -1.98 -9.70
C TYR A 74 -20.27 -0.75 -10.09
N THR A 75 -19.81 0.05 -11.05
CA THR A 75 -20.52 1.27 -11.48
C THR A 75 -21.81 0.95 -12.23
N SER A 76 -21.89 -0.20 -12.92
CA SER A 76 -23.11 -0.62 -13.60
C SER A 76 -24.26 -1.02 -12.66
N LEU A 77 -23.97 -1.23 -11.37
CA LEU A 77 -24.96 -1.62 -10.37
C LEU A 77 -25.87 -0.47 -9.95
N ALA A 78 -27.12 -0.80 -9.60
CA ALA A 78 -28.03 0.13 -8.95
C ALA A 78 -27.48 0.58 -7.58
N ALA A 79 -27.96 1.72 -7.06
CA ALA A 79 -27.39 2.35 -5.87
C ALA A 79 -27.45 1.46 -4.61
N ASP A 80 -28.54 0.72 -4.44
CA ASP A 80 -28.73 -0.29 -3.39
C ASP A 80 -27.74 -1.46 -3.54
N ALA A 81 -27.64 -2.02 -4.75
CA ALA A 81 -26.71 -3.10 -5.06
C ALA A 81 -25.23 -2.69 -4.90
N ARG A 82 -24.87 -1.43 -5.18
CA ARG A 82 -23.52 -0.90 -4.89
C ARG A 82 -23.22 -0.84 -3.39
N GLY A 83 -24.23 -0.58 -2.57
CA GLY A 83 -24.10 -0.64 -1.11
C GLY A 83 -23.79 -2.06 -0.65
N GLU A 84 -24.53 -3.05 -1.14
CA GLU A 84 -24.28 -4.46 -0.82
C GLU A 84 -22.92 -4.96 -1.30
N GLU A 85 -22.50 -4.59 -2.52
CA GLU A 85 -21.20 -4.98 -3.06
C GLU A 85 -20.03 -4.33 -2.29
N LEU A 86 -20.20 -3.09 -1.84
CA LEU A 86 -19.21 -2.43 -0.97
C LEU A 86 -19.07 -3.18 0.35
N GLU A 87 -20.18 -3.55 0.99
CA GLU A 87 -20.13 -4.31 2.25
C GLU A 87 -19.47 -5.67 2.05
N ARG A 88 -19.72 -6.37 0.93
CA ARG A 88 -18.99 -7.61 0.60
C ARG A 88 -17.49 -7.38 0.48
N LEU A 89 -17.07 -6.30 -0.18
CA LEU A 89 -15.65 -5.96 -0.31
C LEU A 89 -15.00 -5.65 1.04
N ARG A 90 -15.71 -4.97 1.95
CA ARG A 90 -15.27 -4.72 3.34
C ARG A 90 -15.13 -6.01 4.14
N TRP A 91 -16.05 -6.95 3.97
CA TRP A 91 -15.94 -8.28 4.56
C TRP A 91 -14.74 -9.07 4.03
N ASP A 92 -14.51 -9.04 2.72
CA ASP A 92 -13.33 -9.67 2.11
C ASP A 92 -12.04 -9.06 2.63
N TYR A 93 -11.96 -7.72 2.69
CA TYR A 93 -10.84 -7.00 3.28
C TYR A 93 -10.57 -7.43 4.73
N THR A 94 -11.62 -7.46 5.55
CA THR A 94 -11.52 -7.84 6.97
C THR A 94 -11.02 -9.27 7.14
N ARG A 95 -11.55 -10.20 6.35
CA ARG A 95 -11.15 -11.61 6.36
C ARG A 95 -9.71 -11.82 5.90
N MET A 96 -9.26 -11.06 4.90
CA MET A 96 -7.91 -11.20 4.35
C MET A 96 -6.85 -10.58 5.25
N PHE A 97 -7.15 -9.42 5.85
CA PHE A 97 -6.12 -8.52 6.37
C PHE A 97 -6.28 -8.10 7.83
N VAL A 98 -7.47 -8.23 8.43
CA VAL A 98 -7.77 -7.66 9.75
C VAL A 98 -7.96 -8.74 10.83
N GLY A 99 -8.81 -9.74 10.57
CA GLY A 99 -9.16 -10.78 11.55
C GLY A 99 -10.59 -10.60 12.07
N PRO A 100 -10.99 -11.25 13.18
CA PRO A 100 -10.16 -11.77 14.28
C PRO A 100 -9.60 -13.19 14.09
N TYR A 101 -9.98 -13.87 13.02
CA TYR A 101 -9.52 -15.23 12.71
C TYR A 101 -8.16 -15.22 12.00
N GLN A 102 -7.60 -16.41 11.74
CA GLN A 102 -6.37 -16.54 10.97
C GLN A 102 -6.52 -15.87 9.60
N LEU A 103 -5.65 -14.89 9.34
CA LEU A 103 -5.63 -14.13 8.09
C LEU A 103 -5.26 -15.03 6.91
N SER A 104 -6.00 -14.89 5.81
CA SER A 104 -5.70 -15.59 4.57
C SER A 104 -4.52 -14.97 3.81
N ALA A 105 -4.36 -13.65 3.93
CA ALA A 105 -3.31 -12.89 3.26
C ALA A 105 -2.73 -11.85 4.23
N PRO A 106 -2.07 -12.27 5.33
CA PRO A 106 -1.50 -11.33 6.29
C PRO A 106 -0.60 -10.31 5.58
N PRO A 107 -0.72 -9.00 5.88
CA PRO A 107 0.00 -7.93 5.17
C PRO A 107 1.47 -7.78 5.63
N TRP A 108 1.97 -8.72 6.43
CA TRP A 108 3.31 -8.68 7.02
C TRP A 108 4.21 -9.69 6.34
N GLU A 109 5.40 -9.23 5.94
CA GLU A 109 6.45 -10.04 5.32
C GLU A 109 6.80 -11.28 6.16
N SER A 110 6.87 -11.13 7.49
CA SER A 110 7.25 -12.22 8.40
C SER A 110 6.27 -13.41 8.37
N ALA A 111 5.03 -13.21 7.92
CA ALA A 111 4.08 -14.31 7.73
C ALA A 111 4.44 -15.23 6.54
N TYR A 112 5.30 -14.79 5.62
CA TYR A 112 5.71 -15.54 4.43
C TYR A 112 7.17 -15.99 4.46
N LEU A 113 8.01 -15.40 5.32
CA LEU A 113 9.44 -15.73 5.40
C LEU A 113 9.80 -16.69 6.54
N ASN A 114 8.95 -16.86 7.55
CA ASN A 114 9.26 -17.71 8.70
C ASN A 114 8.04 -18.53 9.17
N ASP A 115 8.22 -19.85 9.30
CA ASP A 115 7.21 -20.79 9.82
C ASP A 115 6.78 -20.47 11.27
N GLU A 116 7.62 -19.78 12.04
CA GLU A 116 7.34 -19.39 13.42
C GLU A 116 6.41 -18.16 13.54
N ARG A 117 6.10 -17.47 12.42
CA ARG A 117 5.23 -16.26 12.38
C ARG A 117 5.57 -15.18 13.42
N LEU A 118 6.82 -15.13 13.89
CA LEU A 118 7.26 -14.11 14.83
C LEU A 118 7.38 -12.77 14.10
N LEU A 119 6.69 -11.75 14.61
CA LEU A 119 6.76 -10.38 14.10
C LEU A 119 8.11 -9.75 14.50
N PHE A 120 8.66 -8.86 13.66
CA PHE A 120 9.88 -8.04 13.92
C PHE A 120 11.25 -8.77 13.87
N GLN A 121 11.57 -9.38 12.73
CA GLN A 121 12.87 -10.05 12.49
C GLN A 121 13.87 -9.18 11.71
N GLU A 122 15.00 -9.75 11.26
CA GLU A 122 16.12 -9.03 10.64
C GLU A 122 15.73 -8.19 9.42
N GLU A 123 14.72 -8.63 8.68
CA GLU A 123 14.15 -8.00 7.49
C GLU A 123 13.43 -6.71 7.86
N THR A 124 12.64 -6.74 8.94
CA THR A 124 12.01 -5.53 9.51
C THR A 124 13.08 -4.52 9.94
N LEU A 125 14.23 -4.98 10.45
CA LEU A 125 15.35 -4.11 10.79
C LEU A 125 16.08 -3.57 9.54
N ALA A 126 16.17 -4.35 8.47
CA ALA A 126 16.75 -3.91 7.19
C ALA A 126 15.91 -2.80 6.55
N VAL A 127 14.59 -2.98 6.50
CA VAL A 127 13.65 -1.98 6.02
C VAL A 127 13.73 -0.71 6.86
N ARG A 128 13.77 -0.81 8.20
CA ARG A 128 13.98 0.35 9.10
C ARG A 128 15.27 1.10 8.80
N ARG A 129 16.38 0.39 8.58
CA ARG A 129 17.67 1.04 8.24
C ARG A 129 17.59 1.81 6.91
N ILE A 130 16.83 1.31 5.94
CA ILE A 130 16.61 1.99 4.66
C ILE A 130 15.75 3.25 4.86
N TYR A 131 14.65 3.17 5.61
CA TYR A 131 13.83 4.35 5.94
C TYR A 131 14.61 5.41 6.70
N LEU A 132 15.51 5.02 7.59
CA LEU A 132 16.42 5.98 8.22
C LEU A 132 17.41 6.54 7.19
N ARG A 133 18.02 5.72 6.34
CA ARG A 133 19.05 6.23 5.43
C ARG A 133 18.50 7.19 4.37
N TYR A 134 17.27 6.96 3.90
CA TYR A 134 16.72 7.65 2.72
C TYR A 134 15.37 8.33 2.94
N GLY A 135 14.70 8.09 4.07
CA GLY A 135 13.46 8.78 4.43
C GLY A 135 13.74 10.15 5.04
N ASP A 136 12.71 10.99 5.10
CA ASP A 136 12.80 12.34 5.65
C ASP A 136 12.81 12.30 7.19
N ILE A 137 13.94 11.85 7.76
CA ILE A 137 14.09 11.66 9.21
C ILE A 137 13.88 12.99 9.97
N GLU A 138 14.14 14.15 9.36
CA GLU A 138 14.00 15.44 10.05
C GLU A 138 12.55 15.75 10.43
N GLU A 139 11.58 15.38 9.60
CA GLU A 139 10.16 15.47 9.95
C GLU A 139 9.78 14.51 11.08
N LEU A 140 10.29 13.28 11.03
CA LEU A 140 10.05 12.25 12.06
C LEU A 140 10.71 12.64 13.40
N ARG A 141 11.94 13.16 13.39
CA ARG A 141 12.65 13.67 14.58
C ARG A 141 11.95 14.88 15.19
N ARG A 142 11.43 15.78 14.36
CA ARG A 142 10.66 16.96 14.81
C ARG A 142 9.33 16.58 15.47
N LYS A 143 8.70 15.49 15.04
CA LYS A 143 7.40 15.03 15.57
C LYS A 143 7.53 14.14 16.82
N TYR A 144 8.62 13.36 16.95
CA TYR A 144 8.75 12.33 18.00
C TYR A 144 9.95 12.51 18.97
N GLY A 145 10.78 13.54 18.79
CA GLY A 145 11.83 13.91 19.74
C GLY A 145 13.15 13.13 19.62
N GLY A 146 14.05 13.36 20.58
CA GLY A 146 15.47 12.97 20.54
C GLY A 146 15.85 11.61 21.14
N THR A 147 14.93 10.66 21.27
CA THR A 147 15.20 9.33 21.84
C THR A 147 15.56 8.26 20.79
N ALA A 148 15.91 8.67 19.56
CA ALA A 148 16.27 7.75 18.48
C ALA A 148 17.64 7.04 18.68
N ASP A 149 18.44 7.47 19.67
CA ASP A 149 19.85 7.07 19.81
C ASP A 149 20.20 6.36 21.13
N VAL A 150 19.24 5.82 21.88
CA VAL A 150 19.57 4.91 23.00
C VAL A 150 19.80 3.49 22.45
N LYS A 151 20.99 3.30 21.85
CA LYS A 151 21.64 2.05 21.40
C LYS A 151 20.71 0.84 21.14
N GLY A 152 20.37 0.65 19.87
CA GLY A 152 19.39 -0.32 19.38
C GLY A 152 18.46 0.45 18.42
N LEU A 153 17.96 -0.19 17.37
CA LEU A 153 17.21 0.51 16.31
C LEU A 153 16.10 1.43 16.86
N PRO A 154 15.84 2.58 16.24
CA PRO A 154 14.81 3.51 16.71
C PRO A 154 13.44 2.82 16.76
N ASP A 155 12.63 3.31 17.69
CA ASP A 155 11.31 2.76 18.00
C ASP A 155 10.45 2.63 16.72
N ALA A 156 9.66 1.55 16.66
CA ALA A 156 8.77 1.26 15.52
C ALA A 156 7.78 2.39 15.26
N SER A 157 7.37 3.10 16.32
CA SER A 157 6.47 4.26 16.27
C SER A 157 7.07 5.47 15.55
N ILE A 158 8.41 5.53 15.42
CA ILE A 158 9.12 6.63 14.75
C ILE A 158 9.26 6.32 13.26
N THR A 159 9.52 5.07 12.91
CA THR A 159 9.85 4.67 11.53
C THR A 159 8.64 4.26 10.70
N HIS A 160 7.47 4.04 11.31
CA HIS A 160 6.26 3.50 10.68
C HIS A 160 6.55 2.45 9.59
N PRO A 161 7.47 1.49 9.83
CA PRO A 161 8.05 0.66 8.76
C PRO A 161 7.10 -0.45 8.32
N SER A 162 5.98 -0.62 9.03
CA SER A 162 4.97 -1.65 8.81
C SER A 162 3.65 -1.00 8.41
N ILE A 163 3.09 -1.46 7.29
CA ILE A 163 1.66 -1.29 6.98
C ILE A 163 0.88 -1.76 8.21
N THR A 164 0.26 -0.81 8.91
CA THR A 164 -0.55 -1.09 10.10
C THR A 164 -2.00 -0.94 9.69
N ILE A 165 -2.65 -2.07 9.44
CA ILE A 165 -4.07 -2.10 9.09
C ILE A 165 -4.86 -1.92 10.37
N GLN A 166 -5.64 -0.83 10.41
CA GLN A 166 -6.52 -0.56 11.52
C GLN A 166 -7.81 -1.38 11.32
N PRO A 167 -8.22 -2.22 12.29
CA PRO A 167 -9.54 -2.83 12.25
C PRO A 167 -10.61 -1.74 12.27
N ALA A 168 -11.66 -1.92 11.46
CA ALA A 168 -12.88 -1.12 11.56
C ALA A 168 -13.47 -1.21 12.98
N ASP A 169 -14.16 -0.16 13.44
CA ASP A 169 -14.70 -0.09 14.80
C ASP A 169 -15.64 -1.26 15.14
N GLU A 170 -16.29 -1.83 14.13
CA GLU A 170 -17.18 -2.99 14.24
C GLU A 170 -16.44 -4.30 14.56
N ALA A 171 -15.17 -4.42 14.15
CA ALA A 171 -14.31 -5.58 14.42
C ALA A 171 -13.56 -5.49 15.77
N ARG A 172 -13.71 -4.37 16.50
CA ARG A 172 -13.07 -4.14 17.81
C ARG A 172 -13.91 -4.60 19.01
N LYS A 173 -15.07 -5.23 18.77
CA LYS A 173 -15.99 -5.71 19.82
C LYS A 173 -15.73 -7.14 20.24
#